data_AF-A0A9D1SQN6-F1
#
_entry.id   AF-A0A9D1SQN6-F1
#
_cell.length_a   1.000
_cell.length_b   1.000
_cell.length_c   1.000
_cell.angle_alpha   90.00
_cell.angle_beta   90.00
_cell.angle_gamma   90.00
#
_symmetry.space_group_name_H-M   'P 1'
#
loop_
_entity.id
_entity.type
_entity.pdbx_description
1 polymer ?
#
loop_
_entity_poly.entity_id
_entity_poly.type
_entity_poly.pdbx_seq_one_letter_code
_entity_poly.pdbx_strand_id
1 'polypeptide(L)'
;MKVLLIYGGASCEHDISVITGCLAAGFFHSVCAVYLDQQNRCFWVQKPLAPLQHSALKTRAVFLLGEGKIGVVKGKRIVKKVAVDVAVNCCHGRCGEDGCCAALCKLCNLPLVGSDLTPSAVAMDKMVCKRLLSKMGYPVVEGEELTSPDGHISLPLPLVIKPCSAGSSIGVSAVSDEEGIRRAVAEAFRYDDRVVAERAVSNFTELNCAAMRANGQVIASDVYRPFTPHEVLTFNDKYLSGEKFSSRKIICDEAKQMTK
;
A
#
# COMPACT_ATOMS: atom_id res chain seq x y z
N MET A 1 3.13 26.87 2.07
CA MET A 1 3.20 25.56 1.40
C MET A 1 1.80 24.99 1.29
N LYS A 2 1.32 24.74 0.07
CA LYS A 2 0.03 24.15 -0.25
C LYS A 2 0.24 22.70 -0.68
N VAL A 3 -0.35 21.80 0.11
CA VAL A 3 -0.19 20.36 -0.04
C VAL A 3 -1.37 19.77 -0.81
N LEU A 4 -1.08 18.96 -1.83
CA LEU A 4 -2.05 18.14 -2.54
C LEU A 4 -2.08 16.74 -1.93
N LEU A 5 -3.22 16.29 -1.41
CA LEU A 5 -3.41 14.89 -1.04
C LEU A 5 -4.03 14.13 -2.21
N ILE A 6 -3.41 13.04 -2.63
CA ILE A 6 -3.92 12.13 -3.67
C ILE A 6 -4.38 10.87 -2.97
N TYR A 7 -5.68 10.54 -3.07
CA TYR A 7 -6.27 9.43 -2.31
C TYR A 7 -7.41 8.74 -3.07
N GLY A 8 -7.89 7.62 -2.55
CA GLY A 8 -8.75 6.65 -3.23
C GLY A 8 -7.93 5.71 -4.13
N GLY A 9 -8.38 5.51 -5.38
CA GLY A 9 -7.74 4.71 -6.42
C GLY A 9 -8.48 3.42 -6.75
N ALA A 10 -8.22 2.85 -7.93
CA ALA A 10 -8.68 1.52 -8.31
C ALA A 10 -7.85 0.43 -7.61
N SER A 11 -8.13 0.25 -6.33
CA SER A 11 -7.44 -0.67 -5.43
C SER A 11 -8.45 -1.37 -4.52
N CYS A 12 -8.14 -2.59 -4.09
CA CYS A 12 -8.90 -3.26 -3.04
C CYS A 12 -8.76 -2.56 -1.67
N GLU A 13 -7.80 -1.64 -1.54
CA GLU A 13 -7.52 -0.84 -0.34
C GLU A 13 -8.10 0.59 -0.46
N HIS A 14 -9.05 0.80 -1.37
CA HIS A 14 -9.66 2.10 -1.68
C HIS A 14 -10.15 2.84 -0.42
N ASP A 15 -10.91 2.19 0.45
CA ASP A 15 -11.48 2.84 1.64
C ASP A 15 -10.41 3.20 2.68
N ILE A 16 -9.38 2.35 2.83
CA ILE A 16 -8.22 2.64 3.69
C ILE A 16 -7.46 3.87 3.17
N SER A 17 -7.35 4.01 1.86
CA SER A 17 -6.76 5.17 1.19
C SER A 17 -7.56 6.44 1.46
N VAL A 18 -8.90 6.36 1.45
CA VAL A 18 -9.78 7.48 1.85
C VAL A 18 -9.59 7.89 3.31
N ILE A 19 -9.52 6.92 4.23
CA ILE A 19 -9.25 7.18 5.65
C ILE A 19 -7.88 7.85 5.81
N THR A 20 -6.87 7.34 5.11
CA THR A 20 -5.50 7.88 5.13
C THR A 20 -5.45 9.32 4.66
N GLY A 21 -6.15 9.66 3.56
CA GLY A 21 -6.28 11.04 3.11
C GLY A 21 -6.90 11.95 4.18
N CYS A 22 -7.97 11.49 4.84
CA CYS A 22 -8.61 12.26 5.92
C CYS A 22 -7.68 12.50 7.11
N LEU A 23 -6.95 11.47 7.55
CA LEU A 23 -5.98 11.59 8.65
C LEU A 23 -4.80 12.50 8.27
N ALA A 24 -4.25 12.32 7.07
CA ALA A 24 -3.14 13.12 6.55
C ALA A 24 -3.49 14.62 6.51
N ALA A 25 -4.73 14.97 6.19
CA ALA A 25 -5.18 16.37 6.17
C ALA A 25 -5.02 17.07 7.53
N GLY A 26 -5.07 16.34 8.65
CA GLY A 26 -4.90 16.90 9.99
C GLY A 26 -3.48 17.38 10.30
N PHE A 27 -2.48 16.95 9.52
CA PHE A 27 -1.06 17.28 9.74
C PHE A 27 -0.59 18.52 8.96
N PHE A 28 -1.42 19.10 8.10
CA PHE A 28 -1.03 20.20 7.21
C PHE A 28 -1.96 21.41 7.34
N HIS A 29 -1.38 22.61 7.34
CA HIS A 29 -2.15 23.85 7.47
C HIS A 29 -2.93 24.25 6.21
N SER A 30 -2.39 23.96 5.01
CA SER A 30 -3.01 24.31 3.73
C SER A 30 -3.06 23.08 2.82
N VAL A 31 -4.26 22.52 2.69
CA VAL A 31 -4.51 21.28 1.95
C VAL A 31 -5.50 21.55 0.83
N CYS A 32 -5.27 20.89 -0.30
CA CYS A 32 -6.29 20.54 -1.27
C CYS A 32 -6.17 19.05 -1.59
N ALA A 33 -7.18 18.45 -2.22
CA ALA A 33 -7.08 17.04 -2.53
C ALA A 33 -7.69 16.66 -3.88
N VAL A 34 -7.15 15.58 -4.41
CA VAL A 34 -7.65 14.87 -5.57
C VAL A 34 -8.08 13.49 -5.11
N TYR A 35 -9.34 13.18 -5.37
CA TYR A 35 -9.91 11.86 -5.15
C TYR A 35 -9.95 11.08 -6.45
N LEU A 36 -9.40 9.87 -6.43
CA LEU A 36 -9.51 8.88 -7.50
C LEU A 36 -10.58 7.87 -7.08
N ASP A 37 -11.63 7.67 -7.87
CA ASP A 37 -12.59 6.59 -7.57
C ASP A 37 -12.05 5.21 -7.98
N GLN A 38 -12.86 4.16 -7.79
CA GLN A 38 -12.48 2.78 -8.17
C GLN A 38 -12.35 2.55 -9.69
N GLN A 39 -12.68 3.53 -10.52
CA GLN A 39 -12.41 3.52 -11.97
C GLN A 39 -11.30 4.51 -12.34
N ASN A 40 -10.51 4.97 -11.35
CA ASN A 40 -9.48 5.99 -11.47
C ASN A 40 -9.97 7.32 -12.07
N ARG A 41 -11.28 7.57 -11.99
CA ARG A 41 -11.83 8.85 -12.43
C ARG A 41 -11.44 9.89 -11.35
N CYS A 42 -10.75 10.93 -11.79
CA CYS A 42 -10.18 11.99 -10.95
C CYS A 42 -11.15 13.15 -10.64
N PHE A 43 -11.36 13.43 -9.35
CA PHE A 43 -12.26 14.47 -8.85
C PHE A 43 -11.51 15.50 -7.99
N TRP A 44 -11.89 16.76 -8.12
CA TRP A 44 -11.36 17.84 -7.29
C TRP A 44 -12.19 18.00 -6.02
N VAL A 45 -11.51 18.02 -4.87
CA VAL A 45 -12.13 18.35 -3.57
C VAL A 45 -11.26 19.37 -2.83
N GLN A 46 -11.90 20.25 -2.05
CA GLN A 46 -11.15 21.26 -1.29
C GLN A 46 -10.35 20.66 -0.13
N LYS A 47 -10.83 19.55 0.42
CA LYS A 47 -10.17 18.72 1.44
C LYS A 47 -10.67 17.28 1.27
N PRO A 48 -9.96 16.27 1.77
CA PRO A 48 -10.45 14.90 1.78
C PRO A 48 -11.82 14.81 2.46
N LEU A 49 -12.66 13.95 1.92
CA LEU A 49 -14.01 13.69 2.41
C LEU A 49 -14.06 12.33 3.09
N ALA A 50 -14.97 12.13 4.03
CA ALA A 50 -15.19 10.82 4.62
C ALA A 50 -15.70 9.81 3.57
N PRO A 51 -15.50 8.49 3.74
CA PRO A 51 -15.86 7.47 2.75
C PRO A 51 -17.25 7.65 2.11
N LEU A 52 -18.28 7.86 2.92
CA LEU A 52 -19.68 7.98 2.48
C LEU A 52 -20.01 9.27 1.71
N GLN A 53 -19.07 10.20 1.57
CA GLN A 53 -19.31 11.54 0.99
C GLN A 53 -18.88 11.67 -0.48
N HIS A 54 -18.44 10.58 -1.12
CA HIS A 54 -17.92 10.62 -2.50
C HIS A 54 -18.97 10.33 -3.59
N SER A 55 -20.17 9.88 -3.23
CA SER A 55 -21.21 9.41 -4.17
C SER A 55 -21.76 10.48 -5.12
N ALA A 56 -21.56 11.77 -4.82
CA ALA A 56 -22.15 12.89 -5.56
C ALA A 56 -21.11 13.88 -6.14
N LEU A 57 -19.85 13.50 -6.26
CA LEU A 57 -18.81 14.41 -6.79
C LEU A 57 -18.99 14.66 -8.29
N LYS A 58 -19.14 15.95 -8.65
CA LYS A 58 -19.29 16.38 -10.06
C LYS A 58 -18.07 17.11 -10.60
N THR A 59 -17.28 17.73 -9.72
CA THR A 59 -16.12 18.52 -10.11
C THR A 59 -14.96 17.60 -10.44
N ARG A 60 -14.52 17.63 -11.70
CA ARG A 60 -13.43 16.79 -12.19
C ARG A 60 -12.08 17.47 -11.96
N ALA A 61 -11.04 16.68 -11.81
CA ALA A 61 -9.66 17.14 -11.80
C ALA A 61 -8.87 16.46 -12.91
N VAL A 62 -7.87 17.17 -13.42
CA VAL A 62 -6.85 16.62 -14.32
C VAL A 62 -5.48 17.07 -13.83
N PHE A 63 -4.51 16.18 -13.88
CA PHE A 63 -3.12 16.53 -13.65
C PHE A 63 -2.58 17.15 -14.94
N LEU A 64 -1.96 18.33 -14.84
CA LEU A 64 -1.42 19.04 -16.00
C LEU A 64 0.05 18.68 -16.18
N LEU A 65 0.34 17.93 -17.24
CA LEU A 65 1.68 17.46 -17.57
C LEU A 65 2.65 18.63 -17.69
N GLY A 66 3.82 18.52 -17.05
CA GLY A 66 4.86 19.53 -17.04
C GLY A 66 4.55 20.84 -16.29
N GLU A 67 3.32 21.08 -15.85
CA GLU A 67 2.90 22.39 -15.31
C GLU A 67 3.01 22.53 -13.79
N GLY A 68 3.19 21.44 -13.04
CA GLY A 68 3.16 21.47 -11.57
C GLY A 68 1.80 21.88 -11.00
N LYS A 69 0.71 21.63 -11.74
CA LYS A 69 -0.63 22.17 -11.45
C LYS A 69 -1.73 21.13 -11.65
N ILE A 70 -2.82 21.31 -10.91
CA ILE A 70 -4.07 20.58 -11.09
C ILE A 70 -5.09 21.45 -11.81
N GLY A 71 -5.65 20.96 -12.90
CA GLY A 71 -6.76 21.58 -13.61
C GLY A 71 -8.09 21.14 -13.00
N VAL A 72 -8.88 22.08 -12.51
CA VAL A 72 -10.28 21.85 -12.12
C VAL A 72 -11.14 21.97 -13.37
N VAL A 73 -11.91 20.92 -13.65
CA VAL A 73 -12.68 20.77 -14.89
C VAL A 73 -14.17 20.84 -14.60
N LYS A 74 -14.87 21.66 -15.40
CA LYS A 74 -16.33 21.74 -15.45
C LYS A 74 -16.78 21.50 -16.89
N GLY A 75 -17.53 20.42 -17.11
CA GLY A 75 -17.82 19.95 -18.47
C GLY A 75 -16.55 19.51 -19.18
N LYS A 76 -16.22 20.15 -20.32
CA LYS A 76 -15.02 19.85 -21.13
C LYS A 76 -13.91 20.89 -21.02
N ARG A 77 -14.02 21.86 -20.09
CA ARG A 77 -13.07 22.98 -19.96
C ARG A 77 -12.40 22.97 -18.59
N ILE A 78 -11.10 23.26 -18.59
CA ILE A 78 -10.37 23.61 -17.36
C ILE A 78 -10.80 25.02 -16.98
N VAL A 79 -11.52 25.16 -15.87
CA VAL A 79 -12.04 26.45 -15.38
C VAL A 79 -11.11 27.10 -14.36
N LYS A 80 -10.19 26.32 -13.77
CA LYS A 80 -9.21 26.82 -12.80
C LYS A 80 -7.96 25.95 -12.85
N LYS A 81 -6.78 26.57 -12.84
CA LYS A 81 -5.51 25.89 -12.60
C LYS A 81 -5.09 26.16 -11.16
N VAL A 82 -4.73 25.11 -10.42
CA VAL A 82 -4.32 25.18 -9.03
C VAL A 82 -2.86 24.78 -8.92
N ALA A 83 -2.01 25.74 -8.58
CA ALA A 83 -0.64 25.46 -8.18
C ALA A 83 -0.62 24.81 -6.79
N VAL A 84 0.27 23.83 -6.64
CA VAL A 84 0.53 23.11 -5.40
C VAL A 84 2.04 22.99 -5.24
N ASP A 85 2.52 23.04 -4.01
CA ASP A 85 3.96 23.01 -3.74
C ASP A 85 4.49 21.59 -3.65
N VAL A 86 3.66 20.66 -3.17
CA VAL A 86 4.00 19.25 -2.99
C VAL A 86 2.73 18.39 -2.98
N ALA A 87 2.82 17.19 -3.50
CA ALA A 87 1.82 16.14 -3.38
C ALA A 87 2.20 15.12 -2.30
N VAL A 88 1.22 14.53 -1.64
CA VAL A 88 1.39 13.40 -0.72
C VAL A 88 0.56 12.24 -1.25
N ASN A 89 1.23 11.11 -1.50
CA ASN A 89 0.55 9.89 -1.88
C ASN A 89 -0.15 9.28 -0.66
N CYS A 90 -1.48 9.29 -0.67
CA CYS A 90 -2.31 8.60 0.33
C CYS A 90 -3.00 7.36 -0.27
N CYS A 91 -2.67 6.99 -1.52
CA CYS A 91 -3.18 5.79 -2.17
C CYS A 91 -2.46 4.54 -1.64
N HIS A 92 -3.23 3.48 -1.40
CA HIS A 92 -2.74 2.17 -0.97
C HIS A 92 -2.95 1.12 -2.06
N GLY A 93 -2.01 0.19 -2.15
CA GLY A 93 -1.97 -0.86 -3.14
C GLY A 93 -1.76 -0.34 -4.57
N ARG A 94 -2.45 -0.97 -5.52
CA ARG A 94 -2.39 -0.61 -6.94
C ARG A 94 -2.78 0.87 -7.18
N CYS A 95 -2.20 1.48 -8.20
CA CYS A 95 -2.28 2.90 -8.55
C CYS A 95 -1.57 3.86 -7.57
N GLY A 96 -1.21 3.41 -6.36
CA GLY A 96 -0.53 4.20 -5.34
C GLY A 96 0.91 3.73 -5.11
N GLU A 97 1.03 2.56 -4.50
CA GLU A 97 2.28 1.97 -4.00
C GLU A 97 3.03 1.15 -5.06
N ASP A 98 2.41 0.90 -6.21
CA ASP A 98 3.02 0.27 -7.39
C ASP A 98 3.88 1.22 -8.24
N GLY A 99 3.98 2.49 -7.83
CA GLY A 99 4.73 3.53 -8.53
C GLY A 99 3.93 4.32 -9.57
N CYS A 100 2.66 3.99 -9.82
CA CYS A 100 1.82 4.77 -10.75
C CYS A 100 1.64 6.23 -10.29
N CYS A 101 1.36 6.45 -9.00
CA CYS A 101 1.24 7.80 -8.44
C CYS A 101 2.57 8.59 -8.56
N ALA A 102 3.70 7.92 -8.30
CA ALA A 102 5.03 8.51 -8.47
C ALA A 102 5.30 8.90 -9.94
N ALA A 103 5.01 8.01 -10.89
CA ALA A 103 5.13 8.28 -12.31
C ALA A 103 4.29 9.47 -12.76
N LEU A 104 3.02 9.51 -12.33
CA LEU A 104 2.10 10.60 -12.63
C LEU A 104 2.63 11.94 -12.11
N CYS A 105 3.05 12.00 -10.85
CA CYS A 105 3.58 13.22 -10.26
C CYS A 105 4.85 13.70 -10.98
N LYS A 106 5.75 12.76 -11.35
CA LYS A 106 6.97 13.06 -12.09
C LYS A 106 6.69 13.67 -13.45
N LEU A 107 5.76 13.08 -14.23
CA LEU A 107 5.32 13.62 -15.52
C LEU A 107 4.65 15.00 -15.40
N CYS A 108 4.04 15.29 -14.25
CA CYS A 108 3.38 16.56 -14.00
C CYS A 108 4.28 17.63 -13.40
N ASN A 109 5.57 17.37 -13.20
CA ASN A 109 6.48 18.24 -12.44
C ASN A 109 5.94 18.58 -11.04
N LEU A 110 5.33 17.60 -10.38
CA LEU A 110 4.82 17.71 -9.02
C LEU A 110 5.81 17.03 -8.05
N PRO A 111 6.42 17.76 -7.10
CA PRO A 111 7.16 17.16 -6.00
C PRO A 111 6.24 16.21 -5.22
N LEU A 112 6.74 15.03 -4.85
CA LEU A 112 5.95 13.99 -4.18
C LEU A 112 6.60 13.56 -2.86
N VAL A 113 5.79 13.50 -1.79
CA VAL A 113 6.10 12.77 -0.57
C VAL A 113 5.70 11.31 -0.78
N GLY A 114 6.70 10.44 -0.79
CA GLY A 114 6.55 9.01 -1.02
C GLY A 114 7.80 8.43 -1.69
N SER A 115 7.78 7.12 -1.93
CA SER A 115 8.80 6.43 -2.73
C SER A 115 8.71 6.82 -4.21
N ASP A 116 9.84 6.87 -4.91
CA ASP A 116 9.86 7.03 -6.38
C ASP A 116 9.34 5.76 -7.08
N LEU A 117 9.18 5.80 -8.39
CA LEU A 117 8.58 4.73 -9.20
C LEU A 117 9.24 3.36 -8.95
N THR A 118 10.55 3.25 -9.13
CA THR A 118 11.26 1.97 -9.02
C THR A 118 11.15 1.32 -7.64
N PRO A 119 11.49 1.99 -6.51
CA PRO A 119 11.35 1.37 -5.20
C PRO A 119 9.90 1.01 -4.87
N SER A 120 8.93 1.80 -5.33
CA SER A 120 7.49 1.50 -5.17
C SER A 120 7.13 0.20 -5.91
N ALA A 121 7.43 0.12 -7.21
CA ALA A 121 7.15 -1.07 -8.02
C ALA A 121 7.83 -2.34 -7.48
N VAL A 122 9.09 -2.22 -7.02
CA VAL A 122 9.84 -3.33 -6.42
C VAL A 122 9.22 -3.78 -5.11
N ALA A 123 8.84 -2.84 -4.23
CA ALA A 123 8.28 -3.18 -2.92
C ALA A 123 6.87 -3.76 -3.02
N MET A 124 6.08 -3.30 -4.00
CA MET A 124 4.70 -3.76 -4.21
C MET A 124 4.64 -5.22 -4.68
N ASP A 125 5.56 -5.63 -5.56
CA ASP A 125 5.64 -7.02 -6.04
C ASP A 125 6.46 -7.88 -5.07
N LYS A 126 5.76 -8.74 -4.31
CA LYS A 126 6.38 -9.60 -3.29
C LYS A 126 7.45 -10.52 -3.85
N MET A 127 7.28 -11.03 -5.07
CA MET A 127 8.25 -11.95 -5.68
C MET A 127 9.50 -11.20 -6.14
N VAL A 128 9.34 -10.04 -6.77
CA VAL A 128 10.45 -9.17 -7.17
C VAL A 128 11.21 -8.68 -5.94
N CYS A 129 10.51 -8.17 -4.93
CA CYS A 129 11.08 -7.75 -3.65
C CYS A 129 11.91 -8.88 -3.02
N LYS A 130 11.32 -10.08 -2.91
CA LYS A 130 11.98 -11.27 -2.35
C LYS A 130 13.24 -11.64 -3.12
N ARG A 131 13.17 -11.70 -4.46
CA ARG A 131 14.33 -12.02 -5.31
C ARG A 131 15.46 -11.00 -5.12
N LEU A 132 15.14 -9.71 -5.07
CA LEU A 132 16.12 -8.66 -4.85
C LEU A 132 16.77 -8.76 -3.47
N LEU A 133 15.97 -8.86 -2.41
CA LEU A 133 16.46 -8.99 -1.04
C LEU A 133 17.34 -10.24 -0.85
N SER A 134 16.91 -11.38 -1.38
CA SER A 134 17.68 -12.63 -1.37
C SER A 134 19.04 -12.46 -2.07
N LYS A 135 19.07 -11.82 -3.25
CA LYS A 135 20.31 -11.56 -3.98
C LYS A 135 21.24 -10.59 -3.26
N MET A 136 20.70 -9.71 -2.42
CA MET A 136 21.47 -8.82 -1.54
C MET A 136 21.94 -9.52 -0.24
N GLY A 137 21.61 -10.79 -0.04
CA GLY A 137 22.00 -11.55 1.15
C GLY A 137 21.08 -11.35 2.37
N TYR A 138 19.93 -10.70 2.21
CA TYR A 138 18.94 -10.62 3.28
C TYR A 138 18.16 -11.93 3.42
N PRO A 139 17.86 -12.36 4.66
CA PRO A 139 17.03 -13.52 4.89
C PRO A 139 15.62 -13.24 4.38
N VAL A 140 15.12 -14.14 3.52
CA VAL A 140 13.73 -14.12 3.05
C VAL A 140 13.17 -15.53 3.19
N VAL A 141 11.87 -15.62 3.46
CA VAL A 141 11.17 -16.91 3.44
C VAL A 141 11.23 -17.48 2.03
N GLU A 142 11.55 -18.77 1.92
CA GLU A 142 11.52 -19.50 0.66
C GLU A 142 10.12 -19.42 0.03
N GLY A 143 10.07 -19.11 -1.26
CA GLY A 143 8.81 -18.92 -1.97
C GLY A 143 8.91 -19.20 -3.46
N GLU A 144 7.82 -19.70 -4.02
CA GLU A 144 7.64 -20.02 -5.43
C GLU A 144 6.59 -19.09 -6.05
N GLU A 145 6.76 -18.83 -7.35
CA GLU A 145 5.87 -18.00 -8.14
C GLU A 145 4.96 -18.88 -9.00
N LEU A 146 3.67 -18.56 -9.00
CA LEU A 146 2.68 -19.14 -9.88
C LEU A 146 2.16 -18.07 -10.83
N THR A 147 2.18 -18.38 -12.13
CA THR A 147 1.61 -17.54 -13.20
C THR A 147 0.36 -18.15 -13.83
N SER A 148 -0.12 -19.26 -13.27
CA SER A 148 -1.35 -19.95 -13.67
C SER A 148 -2.02 -20.59 -12.44
N PRO A 149 -3.36 -20.63 -12.37
CA PRO A 149 -4.10 -21.35 -11.32
C PRO A 149 -3.78 -22.85 -11.23
N ASP A 150 -3.34 -23.46 -12.33
CA ASP A 150 -2.97 -24.88 -12.40
C ASP A 150 -1.47 -25.11 -12.14
N GLY A 151 -0.75 -24.08 -11.71
CA GLY A 151 0.68 -24.18 -11.42
C GLY A 151 0.96 -25.12 -10.25
N HIS A 152 2.02 -25.92 -10.38
CA HIS A 152 2.49 -26.82 -9.33
C HIS A 152 3.34 -26.05 -8.31
N ILE A 153 3.16 -26.36 -7.02
CA ILE A 153 3.99 -25.86 -5.93
C ILE A 153 4.84 -27.03 -5.42
N SER A 154 6.16 -26.87 -5.40
CA SER A 154 7.08 -27.91 -4.94
C SER A 154 7.48 -27.77 -3.46
N LEU A 155 7.12 -26.66 -2.82
CA LEU A 155 7.38 -26.40 -1.41
C LEU A 155 6.57 -27.32 -0.48
N PRO A 156 7.17 -27.79 0.63
CA PRO A 156 6.46 -28.58 1.62
C PRO A 156 5.48 -27.73 2.42
N LEU A 157 4.35 -28.34 2.79
CA LEU A 157 3.39 -27.78 3.75
C LEU A 157 4.01 -27.59 5.15
N PRO A 158 3.49 -26.66 5.97
CA PRO A 158 2.44 -25.68 5.64
C PRO A 158 2.93 -24.51 4.79
N LEU A 159 2.03 -23.90 4.02
CA LEU A 159 2.30 -22.77 3.12
C LEU A 159 1.43 -21.54 3.43
N VAL A 160 1.92 -20.37 3.04
CA VAL A 160 1.14 -19.14 2.92
C VAL A 160 1.08 -18.76 1.45
N ILE A 161 -0.13 -18.73 0.89
CA ILE A 161 -0.40 -18.38 -0.51
C ILE A 161 -1.02 -16.99 -0.54
N LYS A 162 -0.48 -16.10 -1.40
CA LYS A 162 -0.89 -14.69 -1.45
C LYS A 162 -0.70 -14.08 -2.85
N PRO A 163 -1.49 -13.05 -3.23
CA PRO A 163 -1.27 -12.34 -4.49
C PRO A 163 0.05 -11.57 -4.44
N CYS A 164 0.77 -11.50 -5.56
CA CYS A 164 2.08 -10.83 -5.63
C CYS A 164 1.98 -9.34 -5.27
N SER A 165 0.93 -8.65 -5.73
CA SER A 165 0.81 -7.19 -5.77
C SER A 165 -0.47 -6.67 -5.09
N ALA A 166 -0.92 -7.34 -4.03
CA ALA A 166 -2.01 -6.89 -3.15
C ALA A 166 -1.53 -6.59 -1.72
N GLY A 167 -2.19 -5.66 -1.03
CA GLY A 167 -1.94 -5.33 0.38
C GLY A 167 -3.07 -5.76 1.32
N SER A 168 -2.98 -5.29 2.56
CA SER A 168 -3.99 -5.47 3.61
C SER A 168 -4.52 -6.90 3.84
N SER A 169 -3.68 -7.90 3.59
CA SER A 169 -3.99 -9.33 3.79
C SER A 169 -5.16 -9.86 2.95
N ILE A 170 -5.50 -9.16 1.86
CA ILE A 170 -6.55 -9.54 0.92
C ILE A 170 -6.03 -10.66 0.02
N GLY A 171 -6.78 -11.76 -0.09
CA GLY A 171 -6.39 -12.94 -0.87
C GLY A 171 -5.26 -13.78 -0.26
N VAL A 172 -4.90 -13.54 1.01
CA VAL A 172 -3.88 -14.31 1.73
C VAL A 172 -4.52 -15.51 2.42
N SER A 173 -3.92 -16.69 2.27
CA SER A 173 -4.40 -17.93 2.88
C SER A 173 -3.22 -18.74 3.45
N ALA A 174 -3.35 -19.20 4.69
CA ALA A 174 -2.49 -20.23 5.26
C ALA A 174 -3.09 -21.61 4.97
N VAL A 175 -2.29 -22.56 4.50
CA VAL A 175 -2.73 -23.91 4.11
C VAL A 175 -1.82 -24.96 4.72
N SER A 176 -2.43 -26.01 5.26
CA SER A 176 -1.76 -27.14 5.91
C SER A 176 -2.03 -28.48 5.23
N ASP A 177 -2.78 -28.48 4.13
CA ASP A 177 -3.15 -29.66 3.35
C ASP A 177 -3.26 -29.33 1.85
N GLU A 178 -3.13 -30.37 1.02
CA GLU A 178 -3.16 -30.29 -0.45
C GLU A 178 -4.48 -29.73 -0.99
N GLU A 179 -5.61 -30.08 -0.39
CA GLU A 179 -6.93 -29.57 -0.79
C GLU A 179 -7.05 -28.05 -0.57
N GLY A 180 -6.40 -27.54 0.48
CA GLY A 180 -6.29 -26.14 0.81
C GLY A 180 -5.52 -25.34 -0.25
N ILE A 181 -4.46 -25.92 -0.82
CA ILE A 181 -3.62 -25.27 -1.84
C ILE A 181 -4.47 -24.81 -3.02
N ARG A 182 -5.23 -25.71 -3.63
CA ARG A 182 -6.06 -25.39 -4.81
C ARG A 182 -7.06 -24.26 -4.53
N ARG A 183 -7.70 -24.26 -3.36
CA ARG A 183 -8.65 -23.20 -2.97
C ARG A 183 -7.93 -21.85 -2.76
N ALA A 184 -6.80 -21.87 -2.07
CA ALA A 184 -6.01 -20.68 -1.78
C ALA A 184 -5.39 -20.06 -3.05
N VAL A 185 -4.89 -20.89 -3.96
CA VAL A 185 -4.39 -20.44 -5.27
C VAL A 185 -5.52 -19.78 -6.06
N ALA A 186 -6.68 -20.43 -6.17
CA ALA A 186 -7.83 -19.88 -6.88
C ALA A 186 -8.28 -18.54 -6.26
N GLU A 187 -8.30 -18.41 -4.93
CA GLU A 187 -8.64 -17.15 -4.26
C GLU A 187 -7.62 -16.05 -4.54
N ALA A 188 -6.32 -16.36 -4.47
CA ALA A 188 -5.27 -15.38 -4.72
C ALA A 188 -5.30 -14.85 -6.17
N PHE A 189 -5.59 -15.72 -7.15
CA PHE A 189 -5.74 -15.35 -8.57
C PHE A 189 -6.95 -14.46 -8.87
N ARG A 190 -7.89 -14.28 -7.92
CA ARG A 190 -8.97 -13.30 -8.07
C ARG A 190 -8.47 -11.86 -7.94
N TYR A 191 -7.31 -11.64 -7.30
CA TYR A 191 -6.78 -10.32 -7.00
C TYR A 191 -5.54 -9.97 -7.82
N ASP A 192 -4.83 -10.96 -8.35
CA ASP A 192 -3.61 -10.75 -9.14
C ASP A 192 -3.41 -11.84 -10.18
N ASP A 193 -2.66 -11.54 -11.24
CA ASP A 193 -2.30 -12.50 -12.29
C ASP A 193 -1.05 -13.32 -11.95
N ARG A 194 -0.42 -13.00 -10.81
CA ARG A 194 0.73 -13.69 -10.23
C ARG A 194 0.49 -13.92 -8.75
N VAL A 195 0.80 -15.13 -8.31
CA VAL A 195 0.64 -15.58 -6.93
C VAL A 195 1.99 -16.06 -6.40
N VAL A 196 2.24 -15.83 -5.12
CA VAL A 196 3.39 -16.39 -4.43
C VAL A 196 2.92 -17.38 -3.37
N ALA A 197 3.50 -18.57 -3.38
CA ALA A 197 3.42 -19.54 -2.30
C ALA A 197 4.71 -19.48 -1.49
N GLU A 198 4.62 -19.30 -0.18
CA GLU A 198 5.77 -19.26 0.73
C GLU A 198 5.65 -20.35 1.78
N ARG A 199 6.77 -20.84 2.30
CA ARG A 199 6.74 -21.69 3.49
C ARG A 199 6.14 -20.92 4.66
N ALA A 200 5.17 -21.51 5.37
CA ALA A 200 4.66 -20.90 6.58
C ALA A 200 5.72 -20.98 7.68
N VAL A 201 6.02 -19.84 8.30
CA VAL A 201 6.94 -19.75 9.44
C VAL A 201 6.11 -19.87 10.71
N SER A 202 6.46 -20.82 11.59
CA SER A 202 5.87 -20.95 12.92
C SER A 202 6.77 -20.31 13.98
N ASN A 203 6.20 -19.97 15.15
CA ASN A 203 6.93 -19.41 16.29
C ASN A 203 7.72 -18.13 15.97
N PHE A 204 7.14 -17.23 15.18
CA PHE A 204 7.77 -15.95 14.83
C PHE A 204 7.24 -14.80 15.68
N THR A 205 7.99 -13.69 15.65
CA THR A 205 7.51 -12.39 16.12
C THR A 205 7.56 -11.41 14.94
N GLU A 206 6.41 -10.82 14.62
CA GLU A 206 6.34 -9.75 13.63
C GLU A 206 6.79 -8.42 14.24
N LEU A 207 7.66 -7.70 13.53
CA LEU A 207 8.20 -6.41 13.94
C LEU A 207 8.11 -5.43 12.77
N ASN A 208 7.56 -4.25 13.04
CA ASN A 208 7.40 -3.18 12.06
C ASN A 208 8.27 -2.00 12.44
N CYS A 209 8.99 -1.46 11.44
CA CYS A 209 9.79 -0.25 11.56
C CYS A 209 9.45 0.66 10.39
N ALA A 210 8.93 1.86 10.67
CA ALA A 210 8.79 2.88 9.65
C ALA A 210 10.15 3.52 9.40
N ALA A 211 10.39 3.97 8.17
CA ALA A 211 11.60 4.69 7.81
C ALA A 211 11.28 5.79 6.79
N MET A 212 12.01 6.90 6.87
CA MET A 212 11.96 7.95 5.87
C MET A 212 13.37 8.46 5.57
N ARG A 213 13.55 9.07 4.39
CA ARG A 213 14.77 9.78 4.05
C ARG A 213 14.54 11.28 4.11
N ALA A 214 15.30 11.99 4.95
CA ALA A 214 15.26 13.44 5.07
C ALA A 214 16.69 13.99 5.12
N ASN A 215 16.96 15.08 4.39
CA ASN A 215 18.28 15.72 4.35
C ASN A 215 19.43 14.75 4.05
N GLY A 216 19.18 13.78 3.17
CA GLY A 216 20.17 12.75 2.78
C GLY A 216 20.31 11.59 3.76
N GLN A 217 19.73 11.67 4.96
CA GLN A 217 19.84 10.66 6.01
C GLN A 217 18.57 9.80 6.11
N VAL A 218 18.73 8.53 6.52
CA VAL A 218 17.62 7.64 6.85
C VAL A 218 17.28 7.80 8.32
N ILE A 219 16.01 8.08 8.61
CA ILE A 219 15.46 8.22 9.96
C ILE A 219 14.45 7.09 10.14
N ALA A 220 14.71 6.21 11.11
CA ALA A 220 13.83 5.11 11.48
C ALA A 220 12.94 5.49 12.67
N SER A 221 11.72 4.96 12.72
CA SER A 221 10.88 5.01 13.91
C SER A 221 11.37 4.04 14.98
N ASP A 222 10.72 4.09 16.14
CA ASP A 222 10.74 2.94 17.05
C ASP A 222 10.19 1.67 16.38
N VAL A 223 10.55 0.50 16.92
CA VAL A 223 10.04 -0.79 16.47
C VAL A 223 8.75 -1.13 17.20
N TYR A 224 7.75 -1.58 16.43
CA TYR A 224 6.44 -1.95 16.94
C TYR A 224 6.12 -3.40 16.63
N ARG A 225 5.51 -4.11 17.58
CA ARG A 225 4.94 -5.44 17.34
C ARG A 225 3.44 -5.31 17.09
N PRO A 226 2.93 -5.67 15.90
CA PRO A 226 1.49 -5.78 15.70
C PRO A 226 0.93 -6.93 16.53
N PHE A 227 -0.32 -6.78 16.97
CA PHE A 227 -1.04 -7.83 17.69
C PHE A 227 -2.03 -8.50 16.73
N THR A 228 -2.04 -9.83 16.71
CA THR A 228 -3.08 -10.63 16.06
C THR A 228 -3.37 -11.87 16.92
N PRO A 229 -4.65 -12.24 17.12
CA PRO A 229 -5.02 -13.52 17.71
C PRO A 229 -5.01 -14.66 16.68
N HIS A 230 -4.75 -14.37 15.40
CA HIS A 230 -4.79 -15.31 14.29
C HIS A 230 -3.37 -15.72 13.83
N GLU A 231 -3.28 -16.80 13.05
CA GLU A 231 -2.00 -17.27 12.49
C GLU A 231 -1.35 -16.27 11.52
N VAL A 232 -2.17 -15.43 10.89
CA VAL A 232 -1.75 -14.35 10.00
C VAL A 232 -2.50 -13.07 10.39
N LEU A 233 -1.81 -11.94 10.44
CA LEU A 233 -2.41 -10.64 10.68
C LEU A 233 -3.42 -10.31 9.57
N THR A 234 -4.72 -10.29 9.88
CA THR A 234 -5.80 -10.16 8.90
C THR A 234 -6.17 -8.70 8.61
N PHE A 235 -6.98 -8.47 7.57
CA PHE A 235 -7.60 -7.15 7.34
C PHE A 235 -8.44 -6.71 8.55
N ASN A 236 -9.18 -7.64 9.14
CA ASN A 236 -10.07 -7.37 10.26
C ASN A 236 -9.29 -6.92 11.51
N ASP A 237 -8.17 -7.57 11.80
CA ASP A 237 -7.26 -7.19 12.89
C ASP A 237 -6.67 -5.79 12.71
N LYS A 238 -6.46 -5.39 11.45
CA LYS A 238 -5.84 -4.11 11.10
C LYS A 238 -6.84 -2.95 11.12
N TYR A 239 -8.11 -3.17 10.82
CA TYR A 239 -9.00 -2.05 10.48
C TYR A 239 -10.42 -2.12 11.06
N LEU A 240 -10.85 -3.27 11.58
CA LEU A 240 -12.25 -3.49 11.99
C LEU A 240 -12.40 -3.88 13.47
N SER A 241 -11.36 -4.44 14.10
CA SER A 241 -11.38 -4.70 15.55
C SER A 241 -11.30 -3.37 16.32
N GLY A 242 -12.36 -3.06 17.07
CA GLY A 242 -12.46 -1.88 17.95
C GLY A 242 -11.63 -1.99 19.24
N GLU A 243 -10.88 -3.08 19.44
CA GLU A 243 -9.87 -3.13 20.48
C GLU A 243 -8.77 -2.14 20.07
N LYS A 244 -8.58 -1.09 20.89
CA LYS A 244 -7.50 -0.11 20.74
C LYS A 244 -6.27 -0.82 20.18
N PHE A 245 -5.78 -0.40 19.01
CA PHE A 245 -4.49 -0.80 18.44
C PHE A 245 -3.45 -0.85 19.57
N SER A 246 -3.30 -2.01 20.20
CA SER A 246 -2.41 -2.20 21.33
C SER A 246 -1.07 -2.60 20.72
N SER A 247 -0.49 -1.69 19.94
CA SER A 247 0.90 -1.80 19.57
C SER A 247 1.71 -1.64 20.86
N ARG A 248 2.31 -2.72 21.35
CA ARG A 248 3.31 -2.61 22.41
C ARG A 248 4.57 -2.07 21.77
N LYS A 249 4.97 -0.86 22.19
CA LYS A 249 6.29 -0.31 21.87
C LYS A 249 7.32 -1.26 22.48
N ILE A 250 8.13 -1.89 21.64
CA ILE A 250 9.27 -2.69 22.11
C ILE A 250 10.42 -1.70 22.26
N ILE A 251 10.83 -1.44 23.51
CA ILE A 251 12.01 -0.63 23.77
C ILE A 251 13.22 -1.47 23.38
N CYS A 252 14.15 -0.84 22.64
CA CYS A 252 15.28 -1.43 21.91
C CYS A 252 16.14 -2.47 22.69
N ASP A 253 16.05 -2.51 24.02
CA ASP A 253 16.79 -3.46 24.86
C ASP A 253 16.28 -4.91 24.77
N GLU A 254 15.00 -5.13 24.47
CA GLU A 254 14.44 -6.48 24.25
C GLU A 254 14.83 -7.05 22.87
N ALA A 255 14.99 -6.20 21.85
CA ALA A 255 15.39 -6.61 20.50
C ALA A 255 16.84 -7.12 20.44
N LYS A 256 17.73 -6.63 21.31
CA LYS A 256 19.12 -7.11 21.44
C LYS A 256 19.21 -8.51 22.05
N GLN A 257 18.19 -8.95 22.78
CA GLN A 257 18.17 -10.30 23.36
C GLN A 257 17.66 -11.36 22.37
N MET A 258 16.92 -10.97 21.34
CA MET A 258 16.37 -11.86 20.30
C MET A 258 17.33 -12.17 19.14
N THR A 259 18.53 -11.57 19.14
CA THR A 259 19.59 -11.77 18.14
C THR A 259 20.71 -12.70 18.62
N LYS A 260 20.51 -13.43 19.72
CA LYS A 260 21.40 -14.51 20.19
C LYS A 260 20.83 -15.89 19.91
#